data_AF-A0A2E3CZR5-F1
#
_entry.id   AF-A0A2E3CZR5-F1
#
_cell.length_a   1.000
_cell.length_b   1.000
_cell.length_c   1.000
_cell.angle_alpha   90.00
_cell.angle_beta   90.00
_cell.angle_gamma   90.00
#
_symmetry.space_group_name_H-M   'P 1'
#
loop_
_entity.id
_entity.type
_entity.pdbx_description
1 polymer ?
#
loop_
_entity_poly.entity_id
_entity_poly.type
_entity_poly.pdbx_seq_one_letter_code
_entity_poly.pdbx_strand_id
1 'polypeptide(L)'
;MLEYIHSLQGLALTWFGGLFALMTAFRMVTKNADQELGADVRDSIAIMLLDLKPRMPGEWIQGFNRIFDLVFGEEHFRWRCFGISMLISVVFYLFFFWIYVGVLDVEFDERDSWFYFGVAPLFAIMCNGLVDYISLLETRWILGTRIPYLGKFIVDIALTLIITFFWAVVFLFVFSRNSLSDSIYLVLHLAERDIKDQVLVLSVFTTSFTTSFWLWMHGLAQFIIRLINGSVWMVQKLNIEAAPVRALGIVINANILLLGSLCFLVYILFESVAHLLGGLF
;
A
#
# COMPACT_ATOMS: atom_id res chain seq x y z
N MET A 1 33.22 8.44 3.62
CA MET A 1 32.35 9.29 4.48
C MET A 1 31.52 10.27 3.66
N LEU A 2 32.10 11.10 2.78
CA LEU A 2 31.33 12.02 1.93
C LEU A 2 30.37 11.30 0.96
N GLU A 3 30.82 10.25 0.27
CA GLU A 3 29.97 9.44 -0.63
C GLU A 3 28.78 8.81 0.10
N TYR A 4 29.01 8.25 1.29
CA TYR A 4 27.96 7.71 2.15
C TYR A 4 26.91 8.77 2.53
N ILE A 5 27.33 9.99 2.87
CA ILE A 5 26.41 11.09 3.17
C ILE A 5 25.57 11.45 1.94
N HIS A 6 26.18 11.50 0.76
CA HIS A 6 25.44 11.79 -0.48
C HIS A 6 24.44 10.69 -0.85
N SER A 7 24.82 9.42 -0.70
CA SER A 7 23.90 8.28 -0.89
C SER A 7 22.70 8.37 0.07
N LEU A 8 22.97 8.62 1.36
CA LEU A 8 21.92 8.75 2.37
C LEU A 8 20.96 9.93 2.08
N GLN A 9 21.48 11.05 1.57
CA GLN A 9 20.65 12.19 1.15
C GLN A 9 19.74 11.83 -0.03
N GLY A 10 20.27 11.13 -1.03
CA GLY A 10 19.50 10.65 -2.19
C GLY A 10 18.39 9.69 -1.77
N LEU A 11 18.71 8.74 -0.88
CA LEU A 11 17.74 7.81 -0.33
C LEU A 11 16.66 8.53 0.50
N ALA A 12 17.05 9.45 1.38
CA ALA A 12 16.11 10.23 2.18
C ALA A 12 15.14 11.03 1.29
N LEU A 13 15.66 11.69 0.25
CA LEU A 13 14.85 12.44 -0.70
C LEU A 13 13.84 11.55 -1.42
N THR A 14 14.30 10.38 -1.88
CA THR A 14 13.46 9.38 -2.55
C THR A 14 12.37 8.85 -1.62
N TRP A 15 12.74 8.50 -0.38
CA TRP A 15 11.84 7.98 0.64
C TRP A 15 10.75 8.99 1.00
N PHE A 16 11.13 10.21 1.40
CA PHE A 16 10.16 11.22 1.82
C PHE A 16 9.38 11.81 0.63
N GLY A 17 9.99 11.92 -0.54
CA GLY A 17 9.29 12.29 -1.78
C GLY A 17 8.20 11.27 -2.14
N GLY A 18 8.52 9.99 -2.00
CA GLY A 18 7.58 8.89 -2.18
C GLY A 18 6.44 8.86 -1.16
N LEU A 19 6.75 9.03 0.14
CA LEU A 19 5.72 9.19 1.17
C LEU A 19 4.81 10.39 0.89
N PHE A 20 5.38 11.51 0.43
CA PHE A 20 4.61 12.69 0.04
C PHE A 20 3.68 12.41 -1.14
N ALA A 21 4.15 11.68 -2.16
CA ALA A 21 3.34 11.25 -3.30
C ALA A 21 2.18 10.36 -2.86
N LEU A 22 2.44 9.37 -2.00
CA LEU A 22 1.41 8.50 -1.41
C LEU A 22 0.37 9.29 -0.62
N MET A 23 0.82 10.15 0.30
CA MET A 23 -0.09 11.00 1.08
C MET A 23 -0.94 11.91 0.19
N THR A 24 -0.38 12.41 -0.91
CA THR A 24 -1.10 13.24 -1.88
C THR A 24 -2.16 12.43 -2.61
N ALA A 25 -1.84 11.20 -3.04
CA ALA A 25 -2.79 10.29 -3.67
C ALA A 25 -3.96 9.95 -2.72
N PHE A 26 -3.68 9.55 -1.47
CA PHE A 26 -4.72 9.29 -0.48
C PHE A 26 -5.57 10.53 -0.18
N ARG A 27 -4.94 11.70 -0.04
CA ARG A 27 -5.66 12.98 0.17
C ARG A 27 -6.59 13.30 -0.99
N MET A 28 -6.13 13.12 -2.22
CA MET A 28 -6.94 13.38 -3.41
C MET A 28 -8.14 12.43 -3.45
N VAL A 29 -7.92 11.13 -3.25
CA VAL A 29 -8.97 10.12 -3.26
C VAL A 29 -10.01 10.37 -2.17
N THR A 30 -9.58 10.58 -0.92
CA THR A 30 -10.49 10.83 0.21
C THR A 30 -11.21 12.16 0.10
N LYS A 31 -10.57 13.21 -0.41
CA LYS A 31 -11.23 14.50 -0.66
C LYS A 31 -12.31 14.36 -1.72
N ASN A 32 -12.03 13.68 -2.84
CA ASN A 32 -13.00 13.50 -3.91
C ASN A 32 -14.18 12.64 -3.43
N ALA A 33 -13.92 11.55 -2.70
CA ALA A 33 -14.96 10.72 -2.11
C ALA A 33 -15.86 11.51 -1.14
N ASP A 34 -15.28 12.39 -0.31
CA ASP A 34 -16.04 13.23 0.64
C ASP A 34 -16.94 14.27 -0.05
N GLN A 35 -16.50 14.79 -1.20
CA GLN A 35 -17.26 15.75 -2.02
C GLN A 35 -18.46 15.11 -2.73
N GLU A 36 -18.36 13.83 -3.07
CA GLU A 36 -19.43 13.05 -3.72
C GLU A 36 -20.47 12.49 -2.73
N LEU A 37 -20.23 12.61 -1.42
CA LEU A 37 -21.14 12.14 -0.38
C LEU A 37 -22.44 12.97 -0.31
N GLY A 38 -23.58 12.27 -0.39
CA GLY A 38 -24.86 12.81 0.06
C GLY A 38 -24.89 13.06 1.58
N ALA A 39 -25.71 14.01 2.01
CA ALA A 39 -25.80 14.42 3.42
C ALA A 39 -26.08 13.24 4.37
N ASP A 40 -27.03 12.36 4.03
CA ASP A 40 -27.39 11.22 4.88
C ASP A 40 -26.24 10.23 5.10
N VAL A 41 -25.47 9.95 4.03
CA VAL A 41 -24.31 9.06 4.10
C VAL A 41 -23.19 9.71 4.90
N ARG A 42 -22.98 11.01 4.69
CA ARG A 42 -22.01 11.81 5.45
C ARG A 42 -22.29 11.76 6.94
N ASP A 43 -23.52 12.05 7.35
CA ASP A 43 -23.93 12.02 8.75
C ASP A 43 -23.78 10.60 9.34
N SER A 44 -24.13 9.56 8.56
CA SER A 44 -23.94 8.17 8.97
C SER A 44 -22.46 7.82 9.19
N ILE A 45 -21.53 8.35 8.39
CA ILE A 45 -20.08 8.12 8.57
C ILE A 45 -19.56 8.95 9.75
N ALA A 46 -20.01 10.21 9.91
CA ALA A 46 -19.62 11.04 11.05
C ALA A 46 -20.03 10.40 12.38
N ILE A 47 -21.30 9.98 12.51
CA ILE A 47 -21.82 9.24 13.67
C ILE A 47 -21.01 7.97 13.92
N MET A 48 -20.58 7.29 12.85
CA MET A 48 -19.75 6.10 12.96
C MET A 48 -18.35 6.41 13.48
N LEU A 49 -17.70 7.45 12.99
CA LEU A 49 -16.35 7.80 13.41
C LEU A 49 -16.30 8.32 14.85
N LEU A 50 -17.32 9.07 15.27
CA LEU A 50 -17.45 9.64 16.62
C LEU A 50 -18.00 8.67 17.66
N ASP A 51 -18.23 7.40 17.29
CA ASP A 51 -18.71 6.33 18.18
C ASP A 51 -19.94 6.72 19.02
N LEU A 52 -20.85 7.51 18.45
CA LEU A 52 -22.01 8.07 19.17
C LEU A 52 -23.11 7.02 19.45
N LYS A 53 -22.91 5.75 19.06
CA LYS A 53 -23.85 4.64 19.27
C LYS A 53 -23.11 3.41 19.81
N PRO A 54 -23.66 2.69 20.81
CA PRO A 54 -23.09 1.44 21.28
C PRO A 54 -23.14 0.40 20.15
N ARG A 55 -22.01 -0.26 19.88
CA ARG A 55 -21.86 -1.09 18.68
C ARG A 55 -21.70 -2.55 18.98
N MET A 56 -22.21 -3.35 18.04
CA MET A 56 -21.74 -4.72 17.91
C MET A 56 -20.33 -4.74 17.29
N PRO A 57 -19.44 -5.64 17.73
CA PRO A 57 -18.18 -5.89 17.05
C PRO A 57 -18.44 -6.05 15.54
N GLY A 58 -17.81 -5.24 14.69
CA GLY A 58 -17.86 -5.35 13.22
C GLY A 58 -18.60 -4.30 12.41
N GLU A 59 -19.37 -3.41 13.03
CA GLU A 59 -20.06 -2.34 12.30
C GLU A 59 -19.10 -1.45 11.50
N TRP A 60 -17.85 -1.34 11.94
CA TRP A 60 -16.80 -0.60 11.24
C TRP A 60 -16.53 -1.15 9.84
N ILE A 61 -16.73 -2.46 9.60
CA ILE A 61 -16.56 -3.08 8.29
C ILE A 61 -17.63 -2.62 7.31
N GLN A 62 -18.88 -2.47 7.76
CA GLN A 62 -19.92 -1.90 6.91
C GLN A 62 -19.60 -0.45 6.54
N GLY A 63 -19.01 0.29 7.48
CA GLY A 63 -18.48 1.61 7.23
C GLY A 63 -17.35 1.63 6.22
N PHE A 64 -16.40 0.70 6.35
CA PHE A 64 -15.33 0.49 5.40
C PHE A 64 -15.89 0.20 4.01
N ASN A 65 -16.81 -0.76 3.87
CA ASN A 65 -17.41 -1.10 2.56
C ASN A 65 -18.01 0.11 1.87
N ARG A 66 -18.75 0.95 2.62
CA ARG A 66 -19.32 2.19 2.05
C ARG A 66 -18.24 3.14 1.56
N ILE A 67 -17.21 3.40 2.37
CA ILE A 67 -16.10 4.29 1.98
C ILE A 67 -15.31 3.69 0.81
N PHE A 68 -15.10 2.38 0.82
CA PHE A 68 -14.42 1.63 -0.22
C PHE A 68 -15.19 1.72 -1.55
N ASP A 69 -16.50 1.53 -1.52
CA ASP A 69 -17.37 1.65 -2.70
C ASP A 69 -17.50 3.11 -3.17
N LEU A 70 -17.36 4.11 -2.31
CA LEU A 70 -17.29 5.52 -2.73
C LEU A 70 -15.98 5.84 -3.46
N VAL A 71 -14.87 5.29 -2.97
CA VAL A 71 -13.55 5.47 -3.57
C VAL A 71 -13.46 4.74 -4.91
N PHE A 72 -13.76 3.45 -4.91
CA PHE A 72 -13.55 2.57 -6.05
C PHE A 72 -14.79 2.38 -6.93
N GLY A 73 -15.96 2.85 -6.51
CA GLY A 73 -17.24 2.62 -7.17
C GLY A 73 -17.92 1.32 -6.72
N GLU A 74 -19.25 1.34 -6.55
CA GLU A 74 -20.05 0.18 -6.13
C GLU A 74 -19.93 -0.99 -7.13
N GLU A 75 -19.97 -0.68 -8.42
CA GLU A 75 -19.82 -1.68 -9.49
C GLU A 75 -18.34 -1.93 -9.79
N HIS A 76 -17.88 -3.14 -9.49
CA HIS A 76 -16.48 -3.54 -9.67
C HIS A 76 -16.02 -3.37 -11.13
N PHE A 77 -16.83 -3.79 -12.11
CA PHE A 77 -16.47 -3.77 -13.54
C PHE A 77 -16.56 -2.38 -14.21
N ARG A 78 -16.75 -1.30 -13.46
CA ARG A 78 -16.69 0.05 -14.04
C ARG A 78 -15.24 0.47 -14.26
N TRP A 79 -14.98 1.13 -15.39
CA TRP A 79 -13.67 1.70 -15.72
C TRP A 79 -13.11 2.64 -14.66
N ARG A 80 -13.99 3.32 -13.89
CA ARG A 80 -13.58 4.14 -12.74
C ARG A 80 -12.86 3.31 -11.67
N CYS A 81 -13.38 2.13 -11.33
CA CYS A 81 -12.79 1.23 -10.32
C CYS A 81 -11.39 0.79 -10.75
N PHE A 82 -11.31 0.26 -11.96
CA PHE A 82 -10.05 -0.18 -12.57
C PHE A 82 -9.03 0.96 -12.65
N GLY A 83 -9.42 2.14 -13.13
CA GLY A 83 -8.54 3.28 -13.28
C GLY A 83 -7.98 3.81 -11.95
N ILE A 84 -8.81 3.89 -10.90
CA ILE A 84 -8.37 4.32 -9.56
C ILE A 84 -7.45 3.27 -8.95
N SER A 85 -7.82 1.98 -9.04
CA SER A 85 -6.96 0.88 -8.55
C SER A 85 -5.59 0.93 -9.23
N MET A 86 -5.57 0.96 -10.57
CA MET A 86 -4.33 1.00 -11.36
C MET A 86 -3.49 2.23 -11.04
N LEU A 87 -4.09 3.41 -10.86
CA LEU A 87 -3.37 4.62 -10.47
C LEU A 87 -2.67 4.46 -9.12
N ILE A 88 -3.37 3.94 -8.11
CA ILE A 88 -2.79 3.71 -6.78
C ILE A 88 -1.67 2.67 -6.87
N SER A 89 -1.90 1.56 -7.56
CA SER A 89 -0.91 0.51 -7.82
C SER A 89 0.38 1.04 -8.44
N VAL A 90 0.27 1.94 -9.44
CA VAL A 90 1.42 2.59 -10.08
C VAL A 90 2.20 3.44 -9.09
N VAL A 91 1.52 4.25 -8.28
CA VAL A 91 2.18 5.13 -7.30
C VAL A 91 2.91 4.30 -6.25
N PHE A 92 2.27 3.24 -5.74
CA PHE A 92 2.90 2.30 -4.81
C PHE A 92 4.08 1.58 -5.45
N TYR A 93 3.95 1.11 -6.68
CA TYR A 93 5.02 0.41 -7.38
C TYR A 93 6.25 1.28 -7.58
N LEU A 94 6.06 2.49 -8.11
CA LEU A 94 7.17 3.42 -8.28
C LEU A 94 7.82 3.74 -6.93
N PHE A 95 7.03 3.96 -5.89
CA PHE A 95 7.54 4.22 -4.55
C PHE A 95 8.45 3.09 -4.04
N PHE A 96 7.95 1.85 -4.04
CA PHE A 96 8.71 0.71 -3.54
C PHE A 96 9.87 0.33 -4.44
N PHE A 97 9.72 0.43 -5.76
CA PHE A 97 10.81 0.20 -6.72
C PHE A 97 11.99 1.13 -6.44
N TRP A 98 11.76 2.43 -6.33
CA TRP A 98 12.82 3.39 -6.06
C TRP A 98 13.43 3.22 -4.67
N ILE A 99 12.62 2.86 -3.66
CA ILE A 99 13.13 2.50 -2.33
C ILE A 99 14.05 1.29 -2.43
N TYR A 100 13.63 0.20 -3.10
CA TYR A 100 14.44 -1.01 -3.17
C TYR A 100 15.71 -0.81 -3.97
N VAL A 101 15.67 -0.06 -5.08
CA VAL A 101 16.88 0.34 -5.82
C VAL A 101 17.88 1.06 -4.90
N GLY A 102 17.40 2.02 -4.10
CA GLY A 102 18.28 2.78 -3.20
C GLY A 102 18.73 2.01 -1.96
N VAL A 103 17.87 1.17 -1.38
CA VAL A 103 18.16 0.38 -0.16
C VAL A 103 19.11 -0.78 -0.46
N LEU A 104 18.95 -1.42 -1.61
CA LEU A 104 19.77 -2.56 -2.03
C LEU A 104 21.00 -2.13 -2.85
N ASP A 105 21.25 -0.83 -2.98
CA ASP A 105 22.38 -0.23 -3.71
C ASP A 105 22.58 -0.84 -5.10
N VAL A 106 21.49 -0.96 -5.85
CA VAL A 106 21.50 -1.68 -7.12
C VAL A 106 22.11 -0.83 -8.23
N GLU A 107 23.30 -1.21 -8.66
CA GLU A 107 23.96 -0.62 -9.82
C GLU A 107 23.42 -1.24 -11.13
N PHE A 108 22.93 -0.38 -12.02
CA PHE A 108 22.51 -0.77 -13.37
C PHE A 108 23.54 -0.33 -14.39
N ASP A 109 23.97 -1.23 -15.28
CA ASP A 109 24.77 -0.83 -16.43
C ASP A 109 23.89 -0.15 -17.51
N GLU A 110 24.50 0.42 -18.55
CA GLU A 110 23.75 1.11 -19.61
C GLU A 110 22.74 0.19 -20.32
N ARG A 111 23.06 -1.11 -20.47
CA ARG A 111 22.20 -2.10 -21.11
C ARG A 111 21.08 -2.56 -20.18
N ASP A 112 21.26 -2.56 -18.87
CA ASP A 112 20.25 -2.93 -17.90
C ASP A 112 19.32 -1.74 -17.65
N SER A 113 19.84 -0.51 -17.68
CA SER A 113 19.06 0.68 -17.37
C SER A 113 17.83 0.85 -18.27
N TRP A 114 17.91 0.64 -19.59
CA TRP A 114 16.74 0.75 -20.46
C TRP A 114 15.68 -0.33 -20.15
N PHE A 115 16.11 -1.51 -19.72
CA PHE A 115 15.20 -2.58 -19.35
C PHE A 115 14.52 -2.28 -18.01
N TYR A 116 15.30 -1.98 -16.96
CA TYR A 116 14.78 -1.75 -15.60
C TYR A 116 14.10 -0.39 -15.39
N PHE A 117 14.41 0.63 -16.19
CA PHE A 117 13.72 1.93 -16.15
C PHE A 117 12.69 2.13 -17.27
N GLY A 118 12.69 1.28 -18.30
CA GLY A 118 11.76 1.36 -19.43
C GLY A 118 10.75 0.22 -19.44
N VAL A 119 11.19 -0.97 -19.84
CA VAL A 119 10.30 -2.11 -20.11
C VAL A 119 9.75 -2.74 -18.84
N ALA A 120 10.61 -3.03 -17.86
CA ALA A 120 10.23 -3.74 -16.65
C ALA A 120 9.21 -2.96 -15.81
N PRO A 121 9.31 -1.62 -15.60
CA PRO A 121 8.31 -0.85 -14.89
C PRO A 121 6.96 -0.82 -15.60
N LEU A 122 6.94 -0.64 -16.93
CA LEU A 122 5.70 -0.65 -17.70
C LEU A 122 4.98 -2.00 -17.55
N PHE A 123 5.75 -3.08 -17.66
CA PHE A 123 5.19 -4.40 -17.56
C PHE A 123 4.78 -4.76 -16.13
N ALA A 124 5.59 -4.38 -15.13
CA ALA A 124 5.25 -4.51 -13.72
C ALA A 124 4.00 -3.71 -13.36
N ILE A 125 3.81 -2.51 -13.92
CA ILE A 125 2.58 -1.72 -13.77
C ILE A 125 1.38 -2.46 -14.36
N MET A 126 1.52 -3.04 -15.57
CA MET A 126 0.44 -3.79 -16.21
C MET A 126 0.05 -5.03 -15.39
N CYS A 127 1.04 -5.82 -14.95
CA CYS A 127 0.81 -7.01 -14.15
C CYS A 127 0.30 -6.68 -12.75
N ASN A 128 0.93 -5.73 -12.06
CA ASN A 128 0.55 -5.33 -10.72
C ASN A 128 -0.85 -4.71 -10.70
N GLY A 129 -1.20 -3.90 -11.73
CA GLY A 129 -2.55 -3.37 -11.85
C GLY A 129 -3.62 -4.45 -11.98
N LEU A 130 -3.34 -5.56 -12.68
CA LEU A 130 -4.25 -6.71 -12.77
C LEU A 130 -4.32 -7.49 -11.44
N VAL A 131 -3.17 -7.72 -10.80
CA VAL A 131 -3.08 -8.38 -9.49
C VAL A 131 -3.90 -7.62 -8.45
N ASP A 132 -3.65 -6.32 -8.32
CA ASP A 132 -4.33 -5.45 -7.37
C ASP A 132 -5.83 -5.36 -7.65
N TYR A 133 -6.22 -5.31 -8.91
CA TYR A 133 -7.64 -5.31 -9.28
C TYR A 133 -8.34 -6.63 -8.91
N ILE A 134 -7.67 -7.78 -9.07
CA ILE A 134 -8.19 -9.08 -8.61
C ILE A 134 -8.24 -9.14 -7.09
N SER A 135 -7.20 -8.67 -6.38
CA SER A 135 -7.21 -8.57 -4.92
C SER A 135 -8.35 -7.66 -4.44
N LEU A 136 -8.65 -6.57 -5.15
CA LEU A 136 -9.77 -5.70 -4.82
C LEU A 136 -11.11 -6.43 -4.89
N LEU A 137 -11.32 -7.28 -5.90
CA LEU A 137 -12.50 -8.14 -6.01
C LEU A 137 -12.59 -9.11 -4.83
N GLU A 138 -11.45 -9.70 -4.48
CA GLU A 138 -11.31 -10.67 -3.40
C GLU A 138 -11.60 -10.03 -2.04
N THR A 139 -11.01 -8.88 -1.72
CA THR A 139 -11.34 -8.10 -0.53
C THR A 139 -12.84 -7.79 -0.44
N ARG A 140 -13.49 -7.33 -1.54
CA ARG A 140 -14.95 -7.10 -1.55
C ARG A 140 -15.75 -8.37 -1.22
N TRP A 141 -15.36 -9.48 -1.83
CA TRP A 141 -16.01 -10.75 -1.60
C TRP A 141 -15.88 -11.18 -0.12
N ILE A 142 -14.67 -11.10 0.45
CA ILE A 142 -14.41 -11.41 1.86
C ILE A 142 -15.25 -10.53 2.78
N LEU A 143 -15.34 -9.24 2.50
CA LEU A 143 -16.08 -8.30 3.33
C LEU A 143 -17.58 -8.64 3.38
N GLY A 144 -18.13 -9.22 2.30
CA GLY A 144 -19.50 -9.74 2.24
C GLY A 144 -19.72 -11.08 2.97
N THR A 145 -18.66 -11.79 3.38
CA THR A 145 -18.80 -13.07 4.10
C THR A 145 -19.15 -12.90 5.58
N ARG A 146 -19.65 -13.97 6.20
CA ARG A 146 -19.94 -14.08 7.64
C ARG A 146 -18.75 -14.52 8.50
N ILE A 147 -17.53 -14.50 7.95
CA ILE A 147 -16.30 -14.89 8.65
C ILE A 147 -16.04 -13.90 9.81
N PRO A 148 -15.57 -14.34 10.99
CA PRO A 148 -15.16 -13.43 12.06
C PRO A 148 -14.05 -12.48 11.60
N TYR A 149 -13.93 -11.31 12.23
CA TYR A 149 -13.05 -10.24 11.76
C TYR A 149 -11.60 -10.65 11.60
N LEU A 150 -11.04 -11.31 12.61
CA LEU A 150 -9.68 -11.85 12.52
C LEU A 150 -9.54 -12.84 11.37
N GLY A 151 -10.57 -13.67 11.14
CA GLY A 151 -10.61 -14.60 10.01
C GLY A 151 -10.63 -13.88 8.66
N LYS A 152 -11.33 -12.75 8.53
CA LYS A 152 -11.31 -11.94 7.29
C LYS A 152 -9.91 -11.45 6.97
N PHE A 153 -9.18 -10.93 7.96
CA PHE A 153 -7.79 -10.49 7.77
C PHE A 153 -6.85 -11.65 7.39
N ILE A 154 -6.99 -12.80 8.03
CA ILE A 154 -6.15 -13.97 7.72
C ILE A 154 -6.43 -14.48 6.29
N VAL A 155 -7.71 -14.54 5.90
CA VAL A 155 -8.11 -14.97 4.56
C VAL A 155 -7.64 -13.97 3.50
N ASP A 156 -7.76 -12.66 3.75
CA ASP A 156 -7.31 -11.59 2.85
C ASP A 156 -5.79 -11.65 2.60
N ILE A 157 -5.00 -11.79 3.68
CA ILE A 157 -3.54 -11.99 3.58
C ILE A 157 -3.22 -13.28 2.80
N ALA A 158 -3.88 -14.39 3.12
CA ALA A 158 -3.58 -15.68 2.51
C ALA A 158 -3.91 -15.70 1.01
N LEU A 159 -5.05 -15.15 0.62
CA LEU A 159 -5.44 -15.06 -0.79
C LEU A 159 -4.57 -14.07 -1.54
N THR A 160 -4.25 -12.91 -0.96
CA THR A 160 -3.31 -11.95 -1.55
C THR A 160 -1.94 -12.59 -1.78
N LEU A 161 -1.43 -13.37 -0.81
CA LEU A 161 -0.19 -14.14 -0.96
C LEU A 161 -0.27 -15.16 -2.11
N ILE A 162 -1.37 -15.90 -2.22
CA ILE A 162 -1.57 -16.89 -3.28
C ILE A 162 -1.64 -16.21 -4.66
N ILE A 163 -2.42 -15.15 -4.79
CA ILE A 163 -2.57 -14.38 -6.03
C ILE A 163 -1.19 -13.83 -6.45
N THR A 164 -0.47 -13.21 -5.51
CA THR A 164 0.85 -12.63 -5.76
C THR A 164 1.87 -13.69 -6.18
N PHE A 165 1.92 -14.81 -5.46
CA PHE A 165 2.81 -15.94 -5.79
C PHE A 165 2.49 -16.50 -7.18
N PHE A 166 1.22 -16.75 -7.47
CA PHE A 166 0.78 -17.24 -8.77
C PHE A 166 1.19 -16.28 -9.89
N TRP A 167 0.99 -14.99 -9.71
CA TRP A 167 1.37 -13.98 -10.68
C TRP A 167 2.88 -13.84 -10.86
N ALA A 168 3.66 -13.94 -9.79
CA ALA A 168 5.13 -13.96 -9.89
C ALA A 168 5.61 -15.17 -10.71
N VAL A 169 5.02 -16.34 -10.50
CA VAL A 169 5.33 -17.55 -11.29
C VAL A 169 4.96 -17.35 -12.77
N VAL A 170 3.76 -16.83 -13.06
CA VAL A 170 3.31 -16.55 -14.44
C VAL A 170 4.22 -15.51 -15.11
N PHE A 171 4.58 -14.46 -14.38
CA PHE A 171 5.51 -13.43 -14.84
C PHE A 171 6.84 -14.04 -15.25
N LEU A 172 7.47 -14.81 -14.36
CA LEU A 172 8.74 -15.46 -14.68
C LEU A 172 8.57 -16.42 -15.85
N PHE A 173 7.54 -17.26 -15.85
CA PHE A 173 7.29 -18.22 -16.93
C PHE A 173 7.20 -17.56 -18.31
N VAL A 174 6.44 -16.46 -18.41
CA VAL A 174 6.24 -15.75 -19.69
C VAL A 174 7.51 -15.01 -20.13
N PHE A 175 8.24 -14.36 -19.21
CA PHE A 175 9.33 -13.44 -19.56
C PHE A 175 10.71 -14.09 -19.62
N SER A 176 10.98 -14.99 -18.68
CA SER A 176 12.27 -15.70 -18.64
C SER A 176 12.31 -16.88 -19.60
N ARG A 177 11.16 -17.24 -20.23
CA ARG A 177 10.99 -18.43 -21.08
C ARG A 177 11.44 -19.73 -20.39
N ASN A 178 11.42 -19.72 -19.07
CA ASN A 178 11.74 -20.86 -18.24
C ASN A 178 10.59 -21.87 -18.26
N SER A 179 10.87 -23.10 -17.87
CA SER A 179 9.78 -24.04 -17.62
C SER A 179 8.93 -23.57 -16.43
N LEU A 180 7.71 -24.09 -16.31
CA LEU A 180 6.85 -23.77 -15.16
C LEU A 180 7.51 -24.20 -13.83
N SER A 181 8.17 -25.36 -13.81
CA SER A 181 8.90 -25.85 -12.63
C SER A 181 10.06 -24.94 -12.26
N ASP A 182 10.81 -24.45 -13.24
CA ASP A 182 11.89 -23.50 -12.99
C ASP A 182 11.31 -22.20 -12.44
N SER A 183 10.24 -21.67 -13.02
CA SER A 183 9.60 -20.44 -12.54
C SER A 183 9.14 -20.55 -11.07
N ILE A 184 8.57 -21.69 -10.69
CA ILE A 184 8.22 -21.98 -9.28
C ILE A 184 9.47 -22.03 -8.40
N TYR A 185 10.49 -22.79 -8.82
CA TYR A 185 11.75 -22.90 -8.09
C TYR A 185 12.38 -21.51 -7.86
N LEU A 186 12.33 -20.66 -8.88
CA LEU A 186 12.91 -19.32 -8.86
C LEU A 186 12.16 -18.36 -7.93
N VAL A 187 10.82 -18.42 -7.85
CA VAL A 187 10.06 -17.63 -6.86
C VAL A 187 10.37 -18.12 -5.44
N LEU A 188 10.49 -19.43 -5.23
CA LEU A 188 10.79 -20.01 -3.91
C LEU A 188 12.20 -19.70 -3.42
N HIS A 189 13.16 -19.55 -4.33
CA HIS A 189 14.56 -19.22 -4.04
C HIS A 189 14.90 -17.78 -4.41
N LEU A 190 13.93 -16.86 -4.30
CA LEU A 190 14.13 -15.45 -4.66
C LEU A 190 15.29 -14.82 -3.88
N ALA A 191 15.51 -15.23 -2.62
CA ALA A 191 16.62 -14.73 -1.80
C ALA A 191 18.02 -15.09 -2.34
N GLU A 192 18.11 -16.11 -3.20
CA GLU A 192 19.37 -16.56 -3.84
C GLU A 192 19.60 -15.90 -5.20
N ARG A 193 18.66 -15.08 -5.68
CA ARG A 193 18.75 -14.42 -6.99
C ARG A 193 19.67 -13.22 -6.99
N ASP A 194 20.03 -12.78 -8.20
CA ASP A 194 20.65 -11.48 -8.40
C ASP A 194 19.77 -10.38 -7.81
N ILE A 195 20.41 -9.40 -7.18
CA ILE A 195 19.75 -8.32 -6.46
C ILE A 195 18.80 -7.51 -7.36
N LYS A 196 19.10 -7.41 -8.67
CA LYS A 196 18.25 -6.73 -9.65
C LYS A 196 16.91 -7.44 -9.84
N ASP A 197 16.93 -8.77 -9.90
CA ASP A 197 15.72 -9.58 -10.00
C ASP A 197 14.91 -9.52 -8.70
N GLN A 198 15.61 -9.49 -7.56
CA GLN A 198 14.97 -9.32 -6.25
C GLN A 198 14.20 -7.99 -6.17
N VAL A 199 14.80 -6.87 -6.58
CA VAL A 199 14.13 -5.55 -6.57
C VAL A 199 12.81 -5.60 -7.32
N LEU A 200 12.79 -6.15 -8.54
CA LEU A 200 11.59 -6.16 -9.37
C LEU A 200 10.49 -7.01 -8.73
N VAL A 201 10.83 -8.23 -8.31
CA VAL A 201 9.86 -9.16 -7.72
C VAL A 201 9.38 -8.65 -6.36
N LEU A 202 10.25 -8.12 -5.51
CA LEU A 202 9.88 -7.54 -4.22
C LEU A 202 9.00 -6.30 -4.39
N SER A 203 9.27 -5.46 -5.40
CA SER A 203 8.42 -4.32 -5.71
C SER A 203 7.01 -4.78 -6.03
N VAL A 204 6.85 -5.71 -6.99
CA VAL A 204 5.54 -6.25 -7.39
C VAL A 204 4.86 -6.96 -6.20
N PHE A 205 5.63 -7.74 -5.44
CA PHE A 205 5.11 -8.48 -4.30
C PHE A 205 4.56 -7.53 -3.23
N THR A 206 5.34 -6.54 -2.83
CA THR A 206 4.94 -5.56 -1.81
C THR A 206 3.75 -4.73 -2.28
N THR A 207 3.68 -4.39 -3.56
CA THR A 207 2.59 -3.58 -4.10
C THR A 207 1.29 -4.35 -4.27
N SER A 208 1.35 -5.68 -4.38
CA SER A 208 0.17 -6.53 -4.42
C SER A 208 -0.66 -6.49 -3.13
N PHE A 209 -0.08 -5.99 -2.03
CA PHE A 209 -0.78 -5.76 -0.75
C PHE A 209 -1.42 -4.38 -0.64
N THR A 210 -1.48 -3.59 -1.72
CA THR A 210 -2.00 -2.22 -1.66
C THR A 210 -3.47 -2.19 -1.20
N THR A 211 -4.29 -3.13 -1.67
CA THR A 211 -5.69 -3.32 -1.26
C THR A 211 -5.82 -3.66 0.22
N SER A 212 -5.05 -4.63 0.71
CA SER A 212 -4.98 -4.96 2.13
C SER A 212 -4.53 -3.75 2.94
N PHE A 213 -3.49 -3.03 2.48
CA PHE A 213 -2.99 -1.83 3.12
C PHE A 213 -4.09 -0.78 3.33
N TRP A 214 -4.98 -0.57 2.36
CA TRP A 214 -6.17 0.28 2.53
C TRP A 214 -7.06 -0.15 3.70
N LEU A 215 -7.33 -1.45 3.82
CA LEU A 215 -8.13 -2.02 4.91
C LEU A 215 -7.46 -1.77 6.27
N TRP A 216 -6.16 -2.05 6.39
CA TRP A 216 -5.38 -1.84 7.61
C TRP A 216 -5.33 -0.38 8.04
N MET A 217 -5.00 0.50 7.09
CA MET A 217 -4.87 1.93 7.34
C MET A 217 -6.20 2.57 7.73
N HIS A 218 -7.29 2.13 7.10
CA HIS A 218 -8.63 2.56 7.46
C HIS A 218 -9.01 2.09 8.87
N GLY A 219 -8.81 0.81 9.19
CA GLY A 219 -9.09 0.26 10.52
C GLY A 219 -8.30 1.00 11.62
N LEU A 220 -7.01 1.21 11.40
CA LEU A 220 -6.14 1.96 12.30
C LEU A 220 -6.59 3.43 12.44
N ALA A 221 -6.94 4.09 11.33
CA ALA A 221 -7.40 5.47 11.37
C ALA A 221 -8.71 5.62 12.14
N GLN A 222 -9.67 4.69 11.97
CA GLN A 222 -10.89 4.69 12.78
C GLN A 222 -10.58 4.50 14.27
N PHE A 223 -9.69 3.57 14.60
CA PHE A 223 -9.28 3.35 15.99
C PHE A 223 -8.69 4.64 16.61
N ILE A 224 -7.80 5.31 15.89
CA ILE A 224 -7.20 6.58 16.35
C ILE A 224 -8.26 7.67 16.52
N ILE A 225 -9.18 7.83 15.55
CA ILE A 225 -10.26 8.82 15.64
C ILE A 225 -11.10 8.61 16.90
N ARG A 226 -11.36 7.35 17.27
CA ARG A 226 -12.09 7.02 18.50
C ARG A 226 -11.30 7.35 19.75
N LEU A 227 -9.99 7.09 19.77
CA LEU A 227 -9.14 7.47 20.90
C LEU A 227 -9.11 8.98 21.12
N ILE A 228 -9.12 9.78 20.05
CA ILE A 228 -9.12 11.25 20.14
C ILE A 228 -10.51 11.85 20.31
N ASN A 229 -11.59 11.05 20.24
CA ASN A 229 -12.98 11.53 20.36
C ASN A 229 -13.25 12.22 21.71
N GLY A 230 -12.49 11.87 22.76
CA GLY A 230 -12.54 12.58 24.05
C GLY A 230 -11.99 14.02 24.01
N SER A 231 -11.30 14.41 22.93
CA SER A 231 -10.71 15.74 22.74
C SER A 231 -11.54 16.57 21.76
N VAL A 232 -12.40 17.45 22.31
CA VAL A 232 -13.25 18.38 21.53
C VAL A 232 -12.43 19.18 20.52
N TRP A 233 -11.23 19.63 20.90
CA TRP A 233 -10.34 20.38 20.03
C TRP A 233 -9.89 19.58 18.80
N MET A 234 -9.51 18.30 18.98
CA MET A 234 -9.10 17.43 17.87
C MET A 234 -10.26 17.13 16.93
N VAL A 235 -11.44 16.81 17.49
CA VAL A 235 -12.66 16.52 16.73
C VAL A 235 -13.07 17.72 15.87
N GLN A 236 -13.08 18.92 16.45
CA GLN A 236 -13.38 20.16 15.73
C GLN A 236 -12.35 20.45 14.65
N LYS A 237 -11.05 20.28 14.93
CA LYS A 237 -9.98 20.55 13.97
C LYS A 237 -9.98 19.59 12.78
N LEU A 238 -10.32 18.32 13.02
CA LEU A 238 -10.50 17.33 11.95
C LEU A 238 -11.79 17.56 11.16
N ASN A 239 -12.74 18.33 11.70
CA ASN A 239 -14.03 18.61 11.10
C ASN A 239 -14.80 17.33 10.72
N ILE A 240 -14.84 16.38 11.65
CA ILE A 240 -15.38 15.03 11.42
C ILE A 240 -16.86 15.08 11.05
N GLU A 241 -17.64 16.01 11.62
CA GLU A 241 -19.06 16.15 11.34
C GLU A 241 -19.33 16.59 9.90
N ALA A 242 -18.62 17.60 9.39
CA ALA A 242 -18.89 18.15 8.07
C ALA A 242 -18.11 17.48 6.93
N ALA A 243 -17.00 16.80 7.23
CA ALA A 243 -16.12 16.17 6.23
C ALA A 243 -15.47 14.86 6.75
N PRO A 244 -16.27 13.85 7.12
CA PRO A 244 -15.80 12.65 7.82
C PRO A 244 -14.79 11.82 7.02
N VAL A 245 -14.96 11.67 5.70
CA VAL A 245 -14.03 10.88 4.88
C VAL A 245 -12.73 11.65 4.67
N ARG A 246 -12.80 12.98 4.56
CA ARG A 246 -11.60 13.83 4.56
C ARG A 246 -10.84 13.76 5.88
N ALA A 247 -11.54 13.78 7.02
CA ALA A 247 -10.95 13.63 8.34
C ALA A 247 -10.21 12.27 8.47
N LEU A 248 -10.86 11.20 8.00
CA LEU A 248 -10.26 9.88 7.93
C LEU A 248 -8.99 9.86 7.06
N GLY A 249 -9.03 10.47 5.88
CA GLY A 249 -7.87 10.61 5.00
C GLY A 249 -6.70 11.37 5.64
N ILE A 250 -6.98 12.40 6.46
CA ILE A 250 -5.95 13.12 7.23
C ILE A 250 -5.27 12.18 8.24
N VAL A 251 -6.06 11.36 8.96
CA VAL A 251 -5.51 10.41 9.94
C VAL A 251 -4.75 9.28 9.25
N ILE A 252 -5.22 8.78 8.12
CA ILE A 252 -4.48 7.82 7.28
C ILE A 252 -3.13 8.42 6.86
N ASN A 253 -3.10 9.65 6.36
CA ASN A 253 -1.85 10.31 5.97
C ASN A 253 -0.88 10.50 7.16
N ALA A 254 -1.40 10.86 8.34
CA ALA A 254 -0.58 10.94 9.54
C ALA A 254 0.04 9.59 9.90
N ASN A 255 -0.72 8.50 9.77
CA ASN A 255 -0.22 7.14 9.97
C ASN A 255 0.84 6.75 8.93
N ILE A 256 0.62 7.06 7.65
CA ILE A 256 1.59 6.81 6.56
C ILE A 256 2.91 7.52 6.87
N LEU A 257 2.83 8.80 7.23
CA LEU A 257 4.01 9.60 7.56
C LEU A 257 4.74 9.04 8.77
N LEU A 258 4.02 8.70 9.85
CA LEU A 258 4.60 8.18 11.08
C LEU A 258 5.28 6.82 10.87
N LEU A 259 4.55 5.85 10.30
CA LEU A 259 5.07 4.51 10.04
C LEU A 259 6.21 4.56 9.02
N GLY A 260 6.05 5.31 7.93
CA GLY A 260 7.08 5.49 6.92
C GLY A 260 8.35 6.13 7.47
N SER A 261 8.23 7.15 8.34
CA SER A 261 9.39 7.77 8.99
C SER A 261 10.06 6.83 9.99
N LEU A 262 9.29 6.03 10.71
CA LEU A 262 9.81 5.02 11.64
C LEU A 262 10.58 3.93 10.89
N CYS A 263 10.03 3.42 9.79
CA CYS A 263 10.72 2.46 8.93
C CYS A 263 12.04 3.00 8.39
N PHE A 264 12.07 4.27 7.96
CA PHE A 264 13.31 4.92 7.52
C PHE A 264 14.36 5.02 8.64
N LEU A 265 13.93 5.40 9.85
CA LEU A 265 14.83 5.48 11.00
C LEU A 265 15.39 4.11 11.38
N VAL A 266 14.54 3.06 11.39
CA VAL A 266 14.97 1.68 11.63
C VAL A 266 15.99 1.24 10.57
N TYR A 267 15.74 1.56 9.30
CA TYR A 267 16.68 1.28 8.22
C TYR A 267 18.03 1.97 8.45
N ILE A 268 18.06 3.28 8.73
CA ILE A 268 19.31 4.01 9.01
C ILE A 268 20.07 3.39 10.19
N LEU A 269 19.37 3.01 11.26
CA LEU A 269 19.98 2.38 12.42
C LEU A 269 20.60 1.03 12.05
N PHE A 270 19.89 0.21 11.28
CA PHE A 270 20.40 -1.08 10.82
C PHE A 270 21.65 -0.91 9.94
N GLU A 271 21.60 0.00 8.97
CA GLU A 271 22.72 0.31 8.07
C GLU A 271 23.95 0.83 8.84
N SER A 272 23.72 1.72 9.81
CA SER A 272 24.78 2.27 10.66
C SER A 272 25.43 1.18 11.52
N VAL A 273 24.64 0.26 12.07
CA VAL A 273 25.16 -0.88 12.85
C VAL A 273 25.93 -1.84 11.94
N ALA A 274 25.42 -2.15 10.75
CA ALA A 274 26.10 -3.01 9.78
C ALA A 274 27.46 -2.43 9.36
N HIS A 275 27.52 -1.12 9.07
CA HIS A 275 28.78 -0.45 8.74
C HIS A 275 29.77 -0.41 9.92
N LEU A 276 29.29 -0.23 11.15
CA LEU A 276 30.15 -0.26 12.34
C LEU A 276 30.72 -1.66 12.60
N LEU A 277 29.93 -2.71 12.39
CA LEU A 277 30.36 -4.10 12.57
C LEU A 277 31.24 -4.59 11.42
N GLY A 278 30.94 -4.21 10.18
CA GLY A 278 31.73 -4.59 9.00
C GLY A 278 33.14 -4.00 9.01
N GLY A 279 33.37 -2.85 9.65
CA GLY A 279 34.70 -2.28 9.85
C GLY A 279 35.50 -2.91 11.00
N LEU A 280 34.92 -3.85 11.76
CA LEU A 280 35.60 -4.56 12.85
C LEU A 280 36.22 -5.90 12.42
N PHE A 281 35.98 -6.33 11.18
CA PHE A 281 36.55 -7.55 10.58
C PHE A 281 37.41 -7.21 9.37
#